data_AF-D3F2K4-F1
#
_entry.id   AF-D3F2K4-F1
#
_cell.length_a   1.000
_cell.length_b   1.000
_cell.length_c   1.000
_cell.angle_alpha   90.00
_cell.angle_beta   90.00
_cell.angle_gamma   90.00
#
_symmetry.space_group_name_H-M   'P 1'
#
loop_
_entity.id
_entity.type
_entity.pdbx_description
1 polymer ?
#
loop_
_entity_poly.entity_id
_entity_poly.type
_entity_poly.pdbx_seq_one_letter_code
_entity_poly.pdbx_strand_id
1 'polypeptide(L)'
;MNRRLLALLLSAAVLAVLAQPAAGRPPAGDWTFLRKDAFRHYACTVVERGGQLRIRTATFINGSDDARRHGIGVYAALARGGGAVVASRTDTDWRGQYIQMTLRGARPGDRLWMQGSYYGPARPWADGFRVAAITRC
;
A
#
# COMPACT_ATOMS: atom_id res chain seq x y z
N MET A 1 -29.62 6.97 44.03
CA MET A 1 -28.98 6.86 42.69
C MET A 1 -27.53 6.43 42.87
N ASN A 2 -27.23 5.16 42.55
CA ASN A 2 -25.99 4.49 42.94
C ASN A 2 -24.78 4.94 42.09
N ARG A 3 -23.87 5.72 42.69
CA ARG A 3 -22.56 6.15 42.16
C ARG A 3 -21.68 5.00 41.61
N ARG A 4 -21.98 3.74 41.95
CA ARG A 4 -21.23 2.55 41.50
C ARG A 4 -21.51 2.14 40.05
N LEU A 5 -22.65 2.51 39.47
CA LEU A 5 -23.01 2.16 38.08
C LEU A 5 -22.33 3.07 37.04
N LEU A 6 -22.01 4.32 37.39
CA LEU A 6 -21.30 5.24 36.49
C LEU A 6 -19.83 4.82 36.29
N ALA A 7 -19.19 4.29 37.33
CA ALA A 7 -17.78 3.87 37.28
C ALA A 7 -17.57 2.64 36.37
N LEU A 8 -18.53 1.72 36.31
CA LEU A 8 -18.45 0.51 35.49
C LEU A 8 -18.62 0.78 33.98
N LEU A 9 -19.37 1.82 33.59
CA LEU A 9 -19.54 2.19 32.19
C LEU A 9 -18.33 2.95 31.62
N LEU A 10 -17.57 3.66 32.47
CA LEU A 10 -16.35 4.37 32.07
C LEU A 10 -15.17 3.41 31.80
N SER A 11 -15.13 2.24 32.44
CA SER A 11 -14.06 1.25 32.23
C SER A 11 -14.17 0.47 30.92
N ALA A 12 -15.38 0.35 30.34
CA ALA A 12 -15.60 -0.34 29.07
C ALA A 12 -15.18 0.50 27.85
N ALA A 13 -15.27 1.84 27.94
CA ALA A 13 -14.92 2.74 26.85
C ALA A 13 -13.40 2.84 26.61
N VAL A 14 -12.58 2.71 27.66
CA VAL A 14 -11.11 2.83 27.56
C VAL A 14 -10.48 1.58 26.91
N LEU A 15 -11.08 0.40 27.11
CA LEU A 15 -10.59 -0.85 26.51
C LEU A 15 -10.97 -0.99 25.02
N ALA A 16 -12.02 -0.31 24.55
CA ALA A 16 -12.41 -0.32 23.14
C ALA A 16 -11.49 0.55 22.25
N VAL A 17 -10.81 1.56 22.81
CA VAL A 17 -9.88 2.42 22.06
C VAL A 17 -8.53 1.73 21.78
N LEU A 18 -8.12 0.77 22.61
CA LEU A 18 -6.85 0.05 22.46
C LEU A 18 -6.94 -1.20 21.57
N ALA A 19 -8.15 -1.62 21.20
CA ALA A 19 -8.39 -2.71 20.27
C ALA A 19 -8.55 -2.23 18.82
N GLN A 20 -8.07 -1.03 18.49
CA GLN A 20 -7.86 -0.70 17.08
C GLN A 20 -6.81 -1.66 16.54
N PRO A 21 -7.13 -2.50 15.53
CA PRO A 21 -6.14 -3.38 14.92
C PRO A 21 -4.98 -2.48 14.52
N ALA A 22 -3.77 -2.80 14.99
CA ALA A 22 -2.57 -2.03 14.71
C ALA A 22 -2.62 -1.64 13.23
N ALA A 23 -2.93 -0.37 12.97
CA ALA A 23 -3.08 0.09 11.60
C ALA A 23 -1.75 -0.28 10.94
N GLY A 24 -1.77 -1.06 9.87
CA GLY A 24 -0.56 -1.35 9.11
C GLY A 24 0.02 0.00 8.73
N ARG A 25 1.00 0.48 9.48
CA ARG A 25 1.54 1.82 9.31
C ARG A 25 2.37 1.75 8.04
N PRO A 26 2.29 2.73 7.14
CA PRO A 26 3.28 2.79 6.07
C PRO A 26 4.70 2.83 6.66
N PRO A 27 5.75 2.57 5.86
CA PRO A 27 7.11 2.90 6.27
C PRO A 27 7.21 4.37 6.71
N ALA A 28 8.28 4.75 7.40
CA ALA A 28 8.52 6.16 7.71
C ALA A 28 8.52 7.03 6.44
N GLY A 29 7.95 8.23 6.55
CA GLY A 29 7.80 9.20 5.46
C GLY A 29 6.36 9.40 4.99
N ASP A 30 6.20 10.23 3.97
CA ASP A 30 4.90 10.61 3.41
C ASP A 30 4.44 9.61 2.35
N TRP A 31 3.66 8.62 2.78
CA TRP A 31 3.12 7.57 1.93
C TRP A 31 1.62 7.73 1.70
N THR A 32 1.20 7.62 0.45
CA THR A 32 -0.21 7.54 0.07
C THR A 32 -0.67 6.08 0.10
N PHE A 33 -1.73 5.77 0.85
CA PHE A 33 -2.39 4.48 0.77
C PHE A 33 -3.14 4.35 -0.57
N LEU A 34 -2.91 3.25 -1.29
CA LEU A 34 -3.50 3.03 -2.61
C LEU A 34 -4.72 2.10 -2.53
N ARG A 35 -4.49 0.89 -2.01
CA ARG A 35 -5.50 -0.17 -1.91
C ARG A 35 -5.06 -1.26 -0.95
N LYS A 36 -6.00 -2.15 -0.66
CA LYS A 36 -5.76 -3.38 0.10
C LYS A 36 -6.33 -4.57 -0.67
N ASP A 37 -5.55 -5.63 -0.78
CA ASP A 37 -5.99 -7.00 -1.12
C ASP A 37 -5.63 -7.94 0.05
N ALA A 38 -4.93 -9.05 -0.21
CA ALA A 38 -4.26 -9.81 0.86
C ALA A 38 -3.18 -8.96 1.58
N PHE A 39 -2.69 -7.91 0.92
CA PHE A 39 -1.70 -6.97 1.42
C PHE A 39 -2.23 -5.54 1.46
N ARG A 40 -1.51 -4.64 2.15
CA ARG A 40 -1.76 -3.20 2.08
C ARG A 40 -0.70 -2.54 1.19
N HIS A 41 -1.12 -1.76 0.20
CA HIS A 41 -0.22 -1.13 -0.75
C HIS A 41 -0.18 0.39 -0.57
N TYR A 42 1.03 0.93 -0.60
CA TYR A 42 1.34 2.34 -0.46
C TYR A 42 2.28 2.77 -1.58
N ALA A 43 2.22 4.06 -1.94
CA ALA A 43 3.22 4.67 -2.80
C ALA A 43 3.45 6.14 -2.45
N CYS A 44 4.59 6.65 -2.87
CA CYS A 44 4.92 8.07 -2.84
C CYS A 44 5.72 8.44 -4.10
N THR A 45 5.64 9.71 -4.50
CA THR A 45 6.39 10.26 -5.64
C THR A 45 7.71 10.84 -5.17
N VAL A 46 8.78 10.61 -5.91
CA VAL A 46 10.08 11.28 -5.73
C VAL A 46 10.38 12.04 -7.00
N VAL A 47 10.67 13.33 -6.87
CA VAL A 47 11.14 14.17 -7.97
C VAL A 47 12.66 14.11 -8.02
N GLU A 48 13.22 13.58 -9.10
CA GLU A 48 14.66 13.53 -9.32
C GLU A 48 15.20 14.84 -9.90
N ARG A 49 16.53 14.97 -9.85
CA ARG A 49 17.24 16.04 -10.55
C ARG A 49 16.92 15.96 -12.05
N GLY A 50 16.51 17.07 -12.65
CA GLY A 50 16.03 17.11 -14.04
C GLY A 50 14.51 16.89 -14.21
N GLY A 51 13.74 16.87 -13.11
CA GLY A 51 12.28 16.86 -13.16
C GLY A 51 11.64 15.49 -13.47
N GLN A 52 12.45 14.43 -13.58
CA GLN A 52 11.95 13.07 -13.75
C GLN A 52 11.25 12.59 -12.47
N LEU A 53 10.13 11.88 -12.61
CA LEU A 53 9.42 11.29 -11.48
C LEU A 53 9.78 9.82 -11.33
N ARG A 54 10.01 9.42 -10.07
CA ARG A 54 10.01 8.03 -9.64
C ARG A 54 8.87 7.78 -8.69
N ILE A 55 8.34 6.57 -8.74
CA ILE A 55 7.35 6.09 -7.78
C ILE A 55 8.04 5.09 -6.87
N ARG A 56 8.08 5.39 -5.57
CA ARG A 56 8.44 4.40 -4.55
C ARG A 56 7.17 3.70 -4.11
N THR A 57 7.23 2.39 -3.96
CA THR A 57 6.12 1.60 -3.46
C THR A 57 6.51 0.88 -2.17
N ALA A 58 5.53 0.61 -1.33
CA ALA A 58 5.66 -0.23 -0.15
C ALA A 58 4.42 -1.10 -0.03
N THR A 59 4.61 -2.41 0.10
CA THR A 59 3.53 -3.36 0.35
C THR A 59 3.76 -4.04 1.66
N PHE A 60 2.76 -3.99 2.53
CA PHE A 60 2.79 -4.55 3.88
C PHE A 60 1.95 -5.82 3.95
N ILE A 61 2.55 -6.89 4.46
CA ILE A 61 1.97 -8.24 4.51
C ILE A 61 0.80 -8.38 5.51
N ASN A 62 0.61 -7.40 6.41
CA ASN A 62 -0.52 -7.32 7.35
C ASN A 62 -0.88 -8.65 8.06
N GLY A 63 0.13 -9.32 8.62
CA GLY A 63 -0.06 -10.36 9.65
C GLY A 63 -0.04 -11.82 9.18
N SER A 64 0.00 -12.12 7.88
CA SER A 64 0.15 -13.51 7.40
C SER A 64 1.56 -13.72 6.83
N ASP A 65 2.41 -14.46 7.54
CA ASP A 65 3.74 -14.86 7.06
C ASP A 65 3.67 -15.88 5.90
N ASP A 66 2.48 -16.35 5.51
CA ASP A 66 2.28 -17.31 4.42
C ASP A 66 2.82 -16.77 3.10
N ALA A 67 2.66 -15.47 2.82
CA ALA A 67 3.20 -14.90 1.60
C ALA A 67 4.72 -14.98 1.54
N ARG A 68 5.40 -14.86 2.69
CA ARG A 68 6.85 -15.07 2.77
C ARG A 68 7.22 -16.54 2.57
N ARG A 69 6.51 -17.45 3.24
CA ARG A 69 6.75 -18.90 3.15
C ARG A 69 6.55 -19.45 1.75
N HIS A 70 5.57 -18.93 1.02
CA HIS A 70 5.21 -19.40 -0.31
C HIS A 70 5.82 -18.56 -1.45
N GLY A 71 6.76 -17.65 -1.14
CA GLY A 71 7.47 -16.86 -2.15
C GLY A 71 6.57 -15.88 -2.92
N ILE A 72 5.50 -15.42 -2.29
CA ILE A 72 4.47 -14.64 -2.96
C ILE A 72 4.84 -13.17 -2.93
N GLY A 73 5.09 -12.63 -4.11
CA GLY A 73 5.53 -11.25 -4.29
C GLY A 73 4.42 -10.26 -4.56
N VAL A 74 4.83 -9.10 -5.06
CA VAL A 74 3.98 -7.97 -5.44
C VAL A 74 4.29 -7.57 -6.86
N TYR A 75 3.25 -7.30 -7.63
CA TYR A 75 3.34 -6.66 -8.94
C TYR A 75 2.95 -5.19 -8.83
N ALA A 76 3.66 -4.32 -9.53
CA ALA A 76 3.31 -2.92 -9.71
C ALA A 76 3.48 -2.49 -11.18
N ALA A 77 2.58 -1.64 -11.68
CA ALA A 77 2.66 -1.08 -13.03
C ALA A 77 2.24 0.38 -13.09
N LEU A 78 2.94 1.14 -13.94
CA LEU A 78 2.59 2.47 -14.38
C LEU A 78 1.98 2.39 -15.77
N ALA A 79 0.88 3.10 -16.00
CA ALA A 79 0.37 3.36 -17.33
C ALA A 79 0.19 4.82 -17.64
N ARG A 80 0.21 5.07 -18.94
CA ARG A 80 -0.04 6.36 -19.55
C ARG A 80 -1.24 6.26 -20.49
N GLY A 81 -1.85 7.41 -20.81
CA GLY A 81 -2.93 7.62 -21.77
C GLY A 81 -3.52 6.38 -22.44
N GLY A 82 -4.78 6.06 -22.17
CA GLY A 82 -5.46 4.89 -22.74
C GLY A 82 -5.11 3.54 -22.11
N GLY A 83 -4.21 3.50 -21.11
CA GLY A 83 -3.91 2.28 -20.33
C GLY A 83 -2.66 1.52 -20.79
N ALA A 84 -1.83 2.10 -21.67
CA ALA A 84 -0.57 1.50 -22.07
C ALA A 84 0.40 1.45 -20.88
N VAL A 85 0.89 0.26 -20.53
CA VAL A 85 1.90 0.07 -19.48
C VAL A 85 3.22 0.66 -19.95
N VAL A 86 3.78 1.61 -19.20
CA VAL A 86 5.05 2.28 -19.49
C VAL A 86 6.18 1.83 -18.57
N ALA A 87 5.86 1.26 -17.42
CA ALA A 87 6.81 0.60 -16.53
C ALA A 87 6.07 -0.44 -15.70
N SER A 88 6.71 -1.57 -15.42
CA SER A 88 6.20 -2.54 -14.45
C SER A 88 7.33 -3.25 -13.73
N ARG A 89 7.02 -3.83 -12.59
CA ARG A 89 7.96 -4.61 -11.79
C ARG A 89 7.20 -5.63 -10.95
N THR A 90 7.78 -6.83 -10.84
CA THR A 90 7.44 -7.81 -9.82
C THR A 90 8.61 -7.92 -8.85
N ASP A 91 8.32 -8.08 -7.58
CA ASP A 91 9.33 -8.38 -6.57
C ASP A 91 8.77 -9.36 -5.55
N THR A 92 9.58 -10.30 -5.10
CA THR A 92 9.21 -11.35 -4.12
C THR A 92 10.09 -11.29 -2.87
N ASP A 93 11.09 -10.38 -2.83
CA ASP A 93 12.04 -10.23 -1.74
C ASP A 93 11.43 -9.45 -0.57
N TRP A 94 10.77 -10.17 0.34
CA TRP A 94 10.24 -9.58 1.58
C TRP A 94 11.37 -9.23 2.54
N ARG A 95 11.48 -7.94 2.88
CA ARG A 95 12.40 -7.41 3.89
C ARG A 95 11.62 -7.07 5.14
N GLY A 96 11.68 -7.97 6.12
CA GLY A 96 10.77 -7.92 7.27
C GLY A 96 9.33 -8.10 6.80
N GLN A 97 8.47 -7.12 7.08
CA GLN A 97 7.04 -7.17 6.72
C GLN A 97 6.72 -6.44 5.39
N TYR A 98 7.74 -6.00 4.65
CA TYR A 98 7.56 -5.17 3.47
C TYR A 98 8.21 -5.74 2.21
N ILE A 99 7.56 -5.51 1.08
CA ILE A 99 8.22 -5.41 -0.23
C ILE A 99 8.23 -3.94 -0.62
N GLN A 100 9.40 -3.42 -0.95
CA GLN A 100 9.57 -2.05 -1.43
C GLN A 100 10.15 -2.06 -2.84
N MET A 101 9.57 -1.30 -3.75
CA MET A 101 10.05 -1.20 -5.12
C MET A 101 10.16 0.25 -5.57
N THR A 102 10.80 0.46 -6.71
CA THR A 102 10.83 1.76 -7.39
C THR A 102 10.49 1.56 -8.86
N LEU A 103 9.50 2.30 -9.36
CA LEU A 103 9.21 2.43 -10.79
C LEU A 103 9.78 3.75 -11.29
N ARG A 104 10.47 3.70 -12.43
CA ARG A 104 11.08 4.87 -13.10
C ARG A 104 10.24 5.28 -14.32
N GLY A 105 10.48 6.48 -14.83
CA GLY A 105 9.84 6.97 -16.06
C GLY A 105 8.40 7.45 -15.87
N ALA A 106 7.99 7.70 -14.61
CA ALA A 106 6.69 8.25 -14.31
C ALA A 106 6.58 9.69 -14.83
N ARG A 107 5.36 10.07 -15.21
CA ARG A 107 4.99 11.44 -15.59
C ARG A 107 3.75 11.87 -14.82
N PRO A 108 3.53 13.18 -14.66
CA PRO A 108 2.25 13.68 -14.14
C PRO A 108 1.07 13.09 -14.93
N GLY A 109 0.07 12.56 -14.22
CA GLY A 109 -1.11 11.93 -14.81
C GLY A 109 -0.98 10.45 -15.15
N ASP A 110 0.21 9.84 -15.02
CA ASP A 110 0.34 8.39 -15.11
C ASP A 110 -0.45 7.70 -13.98
N ARG A 111 -0.95 6.50 -14.25
CA ARG A 111 -1.76 5.70 -13.33
C ARG A 111 -0.94 4.56 -12.73
N LEU A 112 -1.02 4.37 -11.42
CA LEU A 112 -0.32 3.29 -10.70
C LEU A 112 -1.29 2.16 -10.33
N TRP A 113 -0.88 0.93 -10.58
CA TRP A 113 -1.57 -0.29 -10.15
C TRP A 113 -0.61 -1.17 -9.34
N MET A 114 -1.13 -1.81 -8.29
CA MET A 114 -0.37 -2.71 -7.40
C MET A 114 -1.25 -3.86 -6.91
N GLN A 115 -0.70 -5.07 -6.87
CA GLN A 115 -1.38 -6.24 -6.30
C GLN A 115 -0.39 -7.29 -5.79
N GLY A 116 -0.87 -8.20 -4.95
CA GLY A 116 -0.16 -9.47 -4.74
C GLY A 116 -0.03 -10.27 -6.05
N SER A 117 1.11 -10.92 -6.25
CA SER A 117 1.45 -11.65 -7.49
C SER A 117 0.87 -13.06 -7.60
N TYR A 118 0.04 -13.49 -6.64
CA TYR A 118 -0.58 -14.82 -6.51
C TYR A 118 -1.19 -15.39 -7.81
N TYR A 119 -1.78 -14.53 -8.65
CA TYR A 119 -2.53 -14.92 -9.85
C TYR A 119 -1.81 -14.59 -11.17
N GLY A 120 -0.52 -14.21 -11.13
CA GLY A 120 0.08 -13.43 -12.22
C GLY A 120 -0.56 -12.03 -12.30
N PRO A 121 -0.06 -11.10 -13.13
CA PRO A 121 -0.74 -9.82 -13.28
C PRO A 121 -2.13 -10.13 -13.85
N ALA A 122 -3.19 -9.86 -13.07
CA ALA A 122 -4.53 -9.71 -13.65
C ALA A 122 -4.38 -8.74 -14.83
N ARG A 123 -5.16 -8.92 -15.90
CA ARG A 123 -5.21 -7.91 -16.98
C ARG A 123 -5.27 -6.56 -16.29
N PRO A 124 -4.23 -5.71 -16.45
CA PRO A 124 -4.23 -4.46 -15.73
C PRO A 124 -5.52 -3.72 -16.14
N TRP A 125 -6.07 -2.89 -15.26
CA TRP A 125 -7.26 -2.05 -15.54
C TRP A 125 -8.65 -2.66 -15.35
N ALA A 126 -8.81 -3.95 -15.05
CA ALA A 126 -10.14 -4.57 -14.86
C ALA A 126 -10.94 -4.01 -13.68
N ASP A 127 -10.27 -3.31 -12.76
CA ASP A 127 -10.77 -2.81 -11.49
C ASP A 127 -10.91 -1.27 -11.41
N GLY A 128 -10.65 -0.54 -12.51
CA GLY A 128 -11.02 0.87 -12.65
C GLY A 128 -10.45 1.84 -11.59
N PHE A 129 -9.37 1.46 -10.88
CA PHE A 129 -8.89 2.21 -9.72
C PHE A 129 -8.52 3.66 -10.05
N ARG A 130 -8.89 4.54 -9.11
CA ARG A 130 -8.49 5.95 -9.12
C ARG A 130 -6.99 6.07 -8.87
N VAL A 131 -6.34 6.88 -9.69
CA VAL A 131 -5.06 7.49 -9.35
C VAL A 131 -5.30 8.37 -8.12
N ALA A 132 -4.87 7.93 -6.95
CA ALA A 132 -4.76 8.85 -5.82
C ALA A 132 -3.69 9.90 -6.18
N ALA A 133 -3.90 11.16 -5.80
CA ALA A 133 -2.82 12.14 -5.85
C ALA A 133 -1.72 11.64 -4.92
N ILE A 134 -0.67 11.07 -5.51
CA ILE A 134 0.42 10.47 -4.75
C ILE A 134 1.23 11.61 -4.15
N THR A 135 1.30 11.66 -2.82
CA THR A 135 2.12 12.62 -2.08
C THR A 135 3.59 12.49 -2.47
N ARG A 136 4.33 13.59 -2.38
CA ARG A 136 5.79 13.50 -2.38
C ARG A 136 6.22 12.74 -1.13
N CYS A 137 7.16 11.81 -1.29
CA CYS A 137 8.08 11.53 -0.20
C CYS A 137 9.13 12.66 -0.12
#